data_AF-A0A422Z9Q3-F1
#
_entry.id   AF-A0A422Z9Q3-F1
#
_cell.length_a   1.000
_cell.length_b   1.000
_cell.length_c   1.000
_cell.angle_alpha   90.00
_cell.angle_beta   90.00
_cell.angle_gamma   90.00
#
_symmetry.space_group_name_H-M   'P 1'
#
loop_
_entity.id
_entity.type
_entity.pdbx_description
1 polymer ?
#
loop_
_entity_poly.entity_id
_entity_poly.type
_entity_poly.pdbx_seq_one_letter_code
_entity_poly.pdbx_strand_id
1 'polypeptide(L)'
;MAGYSDYIFNIAAKVISNAVPINEFNVITNRFFNNLHDEFKTSRFHVHDSASSNMIAESGNVGRINSQSSEIAFDIQVQRCLKNALLYLKSENYIEGEITKTQIYLESLSEKNKSLFLEVFQRVWVSIYYSPEYLRNFLYIAASMDYELMKDRADVLILGCSAHEDVLVQEAAIRAFESWENPEHASHLRAMRKFNEKWIEDYRQSTINFLESLK
;
A
#
# COMPACT_ATOMS: atom_id res chain seq x y z
N MET A 1 -29.83 4.24 11.43
CA MET A 1 -28.94 3.19 10.90
C MET A 1 -27.61 3.24 11.64
N ALA A 2 -27.55 2.69 12.87
CA ALA A 2 -26.38 2.80 13.75
C ALA A 2 -25.63 1.46 13.95
N GLY A 3 -26.07 0.36 13.33
CA GLY A 3 -25.57 -0.99 13.66
C GLY A 3 -24.43 -1.54 12.78
N TYR A 4 -24.05 -0.87 11.68
CA TYR A 4 -23.06 -1.40 10.73
C TYR A 4 -21.63 -1.00 11.08
N SER A 5 -21.44 0.19 11.66
CA SER A 5 -20.14 0.67 12.12
C SER A 5 -19.63 -0.13 13.33
N ASP A 6 -20.52 -0.44 14.28
CA ASP A 6 -20.18 -1.23 15.48
C ASP A 6 -19.84 -2.69 15.16
N TYR A 7 -20.39 -3.25 14.07
CA TYR A 7 -20.07 -4.61 13.62
C TYR A 7 -18.68 -4.70 13.00
N ILE A 8 -18.29 -3.71 12.19
CA ILE A 8 -16.96 -3.61 11.58
C ILE A 8 -15.88 -3.38 12.65
N PHE A 9 -16.16 -2.52 13.65
CA PHE A 9 -15.26 -2.34 14.79
C PHE A 9 -15.06 -3.63 15.59
N ASN A 10 -16.10 -4.42 15.81
CA ASN A 10 -15.99 -5.68 16.54
C ASN A 10 -15.22 -6.77 15.77
N ILE A 11 -15.32 -6.84 14.44
CA ILE A 11 -14.55 -7.79 13.62
C ILE A 11 -13.08 -7.39 13.60
N ALA A 12 -12.77 -6.11 13.39
CA ALA A 12 -11.39 -5.61 13.44
C ALA A 12 -10.77 -5.85 14.82
N ALA A 13 -11.48 -5.53 15.91
CA ALA A 13 -11.00 -5.75 17.28
C ALA A 13 -10.75 -7.24 17.59
N LYS A 14 -11.59 -8.15 17.08
CA LYS A 14 -11.47 -9.59 17.32
C LYS A 14 -10.30 -10.22 16.56
N VAL A 15 -10.03 -9.77 15.35
CA VAL A 15 -8.86 -10.20 14.55
C VAL A 15 -7.56 -9.65 15.16
N ILE A 16 -7.59 -8.42 15.69
CA ILE A 16 -6.42 -7.72 16.25
C ILE A 16 -6.06 -8.21 17.67
N SER A 17 -7.03 -8.61 18.50
CA SER A 17 -6.75 -9.09 19.87
C SER A 17 -5.86 -10.34 19.96
N ASN A 18 -5.72 -11.08 18.85
CA ASN A 18 -4.96 -12.33 18.80
C ASN A 18 -3.53 -12.19 18.25
N ALA A 19 -3.09 -11.01 17.79
CA ALA A 19 -1.81 -10.91 17.08
C ALA A 19 -1.14 -9.52 17.21
N VAL A 20 -0.49 -9.24 18.34
CA VAL A 20 0.49 -8.13 18.55
C VAL A 20 -0.08 -6.85 19.21
N PRO A 21 0.67 -6.15 20.10
CA PRO A 21 0.15 -5.06 20.94
C PRO A 21 -0.31 -3.80 20.17
N ILE A 22 -1.43 -3.25 20.64
CA ILE A 22 -2.41 -2.42 19.92
C ILE A 22 -2.08 -0.91 19.85
N ASN A 23 -0.99 -0.44 20.47
CA ASN A 23 -0.86 0.98 20.78
C ASN A 23 -0.20 1.85 19.69
N GLU A 24 0.60 1.29 18.77
CA GLU A 24 1.23 2.07 17.70
C GLU A 24 0.43 2.05 16.39
N PHE A 25 -0.27 0.95 16.11
CA PHE A 25 -1.00 0.77 14.84
C PHE A 25 -2.26 1.64 14.75
N ASN A 26 -2.97 1.82 15.88
CA ASN A 26 -4.19 2.64 15.94
C ASN A 26 -3.95 4.14 15.73
N VAL A 27 -2.74 4.64 16.05
CA VAL A 27 -2.41 6.06 15.82
C VAL A 27 -2.19 6.31 14.34
N ILE A 28 -1.57 5.35 13.64
CA ILE A 28 -1.32 5.41 12.21
C ILE A 28 -2.66 5.30 11.48
N THR A 29 -3.44 4.23 11.69
CA THR A 29 -4.70 4.04 10.96
C THR A 29 -5.71 5.17 11.19
N ASN A 30 -5.86 5.67 12.41
CA ASN A 30 -6.79 6.77 12.68
C ASN A 30 -6.35 8.12 12.08
N ARG A 31 -5.04 8.41 11.97
CA ARG A 31 -4.59 9.59 11.21
C ARG A 31 -4.85 9.44 9.71
N PHE A 32 -4.63 8.24 9.18
CA PHE A 32 -4.80 7.94 7.75
C PHE A 32 -6.28 8.05 7.30
N PHE A 33 -7.24 7.53 8.07
CA PHE A 33 -8.65 7.59 7.69
C PHE A 33 -9.28 8.98 7.91
N ASN A 34 -8.88 9.73 8.93
CA ASN A 34 -9.43 11.05 9.19
C ASN A 34 -9.01 12.09 8.12
N ASN A 35 -7.76 12.03 7.65
CA ASN A 35 -7.29 12.92 6.58
C ASN A 35 -7.99 12.67 5.23
N LEU A 36 -8.30 11.41 4.91
CA LEU A 36 -9.06 11.05 3.70
C LEU A 36 -10.50 11.58 3.72
N HIS A 37 -11.13 11.70 4.90
CA HIS A 37 -12.52 12.15 4.98
C HIS A 37 -12.66 13.69 4.88
N ASP A 38 -11.65 14.43 5.33
CA ASP A 38 -11.65 15.90 5.27
C ASP A 38 -11.33 16.47 3.88
N GLU A 39 -10.46 15.81 3.09
CA GLU A 39 -10.09 16.29 1.74
C GLU A 39 -11.24 16.21 0.71
N PHE A 40 -12.22 15.32 0.91
CA PHE A 40 -13.41 15.26 0.05
C PHE A 40 -14.40 16.40 0.27
N LYS A 41 -14.31 17.15 1.39
CA LYS A 41 -15.23 18.26 1.70
C LYS A 41 -14.71 19.64 1.29
N THR A 42 -13.40 19.82 1.10
CA THR A 42 -12.80 21.17 0.96
C THR A 42 -12.37 21.56 -0.45
N SER A 43 -12.75 20.82 -1.50
CA SER A 43 -12.57 21.27 -2.88
C SER A 43 -13.60 22.35 -3.30
N ARG A 44 -13.49 23.56 -2.74
CA ARG A 44 -13.97 24.82 -3.35
C ARG A 44 -12.85 25.85 -3.32
N PHE A 45 -12.32 26.14 -4.50
CA PHE A 45 -11.34 27.17 -4.78
C PHE A 45 -11.78 28.55 -4.26
N HIS A 46 -10.92 29.20 -3.48
CA HIS A 46 -10.82 30.66 -3.42
C HIS A 46 -9.35 31.06 -3.36
N VAL A 47 -8.84 31.59 -4.46
CA VAL A 47 -7.57 32.31 -4.54
C VAL A 47 -7.88 33.77 -4.25
N HIS A 48 -7.28 34.32 -3.19
CA HIS A 48 -7.23 35.76 -2.97
C HIS A 48 -5.76 36.15 -2.71
N ASP A 49 -5.22 36.96 -3.61
CA ASP A 49 -3.96 37.67 -3.46
C ASP A 49 -4.02 38.63 -2.26
N SER A 50 -2.92 38.75 -1.52
CA SER A 50 -2.48 39.96 -0.82
C SER A 50 -1.10 39.74 -0.21
N ALA A 51 -0.10 40.45 -0.74
CA ALA A 51 1.16 40.70 -0.10
C ALA A 51 0.98 41.47 1.22
N SER A 52 1.71 41.10 2.28
CA SER A 52 2.08 42.00 3.38
C SER A 52 3.26 41.41 4.16
N SER A 53 4.38 42.11 4.07
CA SER A 53 5.57 41.94 4.90
C SER A 53 5.23 42.16 6.38
N ASN A 54 5.81 41.37 7.27
CA ASN A 54 6.20 41.84 8.59
C ASN A 54 7.38 41.03 9.13
N MET A 55 8.46 41.75 9.46
CA MET A 55 9.59 41.24 10.21
C MET A 55 9.21 41.14 11.68
N ILE A 56 9.39 39.96 12.28
CA ILE A 56 9.61 39.80 13.72
C ILE A 56 10.77 38.82 13.88
N ALA A 57 11.89 39.33 14.39
CA ALA A 57 12.99 38.53 14.89
C ALA A 57 12.63 38.08 16.31
N GLU A 58 12.56 36.77 16.54
CA GLU A 58 12.70 36.22 17.88
C GLU A 58 13.36 34.84 17.84
N SER A 59 14.50 34.81 18.53
CA SER A 59 15.43 33.71 18.72
C SER A 59 14.79 32.62 19.60
N GLY A 60 14.81 31.36 19.14
CA GLY A 60 14.52 30.21 20.01
C GLY A 60 13.85 28.97 19.41
N ASN A 61 13.59 28.87 18.09
CA ASN A 61 12.79 27.75 17.54
C ASN A 61 13.23 27.19 16.16
N VAL A 62 14.45 27.48 15.71
CA VAL A 62 14.92 27.17 14.34
C VAL A 62 14.95 25.66 14.04
N GLY A 63 15.14 24.80 15.04
CA GLY A 63 15.19 23.34 14.86
C GLY A 63 13.83 22.67 14.64
N ARG A 64 12.74 23.25 15.15
CA ARG A 64 11.39 22.62 15.16
C ARG A 64 10.54 23.04 13.96
N ILE A 65 10.81 24.23 13.40
CA ILE A 65 10.13 24.74 12.21
C ILE A 65 10.65 24.05 10.94
N ASN A 66 11.97 23.81 10.85
CA ASN A 66 12.57 23.17 9.68
C ASN A 66 12.15 21.70 9.50
N SER A 67 11.98 20.93 10.59
CA SER A 67 11.52 19.53 10.50
C SER A 67 10.08 19.44 10.01
N GLN A 68 9.20 20.31 10.52
CA GLN A 68 7.79 20.34 10.13
C GLN A 68 7.61 20.78 8.68
N SER A 69 8.38 21.76 8.21
CA SER A 69 8.37 22.17 6.79
C SER A 69 8.89 21.07 5.86
N SER A 70 9.89 20.29 6.28
CA SER A 70 10.41 19.16 5.51
C SER A 70 9.43 17.99 5.42
N GLU A 71 8.72 17.67 6.51
CA GLU A 71 7.68 16.63 6.51
C GLU A 71 6.52 16.99 5.60
N ILE A 72 6.06 18.24 5.64
CA ILE A 72 5.00 18.75 4.75
C ILE A 72 5.45 18.68 3.29
N ALA A 73 6.68 19.10 2.99
CA ALA A 73 7.22 19.03 1.63
C ALA A 73 7.30 17.59 1.10
N PHE A 74 7.71 16.64 1.96
CA PHE A 74 7.75 15.22 1.61
C PHE A 74 6.34 14.67 1.35
N ASP A 75 5.36 14.97 2.21
CA ASP A 75 4.00 14.50 2.01
C ASP A 75 3.36 15.08 0.74
N ILE A 76 3.58 16.37 0.43
CA ILE A 76 3.17 16.97 -0.85
C ILE A 76 3.76 16.20 -2.04
N GLN A 77 5.03 15.81 -1.94
CA GLN A 77 5.68 15.02 -2.98
C GLN A 77 5.08 13.62 -3.11
N VAL A 78 4.82 12.94 -1.98
CA VAL A 78 4.14 11.65 -1.92
C VAL A 78 2.77 11.73 -2.59
N GLN A 79 1.95 12.73 -2.26
CA GLN A 79 0.61 12.89 -2.82
C GLN A 79 0.64 13.09 -4.33
N ARG A 80 1.59 13.90 -4.83
CA ARG A 80 1.77 14.09 -6.27
C ARG A 80 2.16 12.79 -6.96
N CYS A 81 3.10 12.03 -6.39
CA CYS A 81 3.56 10.77 -6.96
C CYS A 81 2.48 9.68 -6.91
N LEU A 82 1.73 9.61 -5.81
CA LEU A 82 0.58 8.73 -5.63
C LEU A 82 -0.48 8.97 -6.72
N LYS A 83 -0.85 10.24 -6.94
CA LYS A 83 -1.82 10.60 -7.98
C LYS A 83 -1.36 10.16 -9.37
N ASN A 84 -0.08 10.31 -9.68
CA ASN A 84 0.47 9.88 -10.97
C ASN A 84 0.48 8.36 -11.10
N ALA A 85 0.93 7.63 -10.08
CA ALA A 85 0.90 6.16 -10.08
C ALA A 85 -0.53 5.63 -10.29
N LEU A 86 -1.51 6.19 -9.59
CA LEU A 86 -2.92 5.81 -9.75
C LEU A 86 -3.49 6.17 -11.11
N LEU A 87 -3.08 7.29 -11.69
CA LEU A 87 -3.49 7.68 -13.04
C LEU A 87 -2.99 6.67 -14.07
N TYR A 88 -1.72 6.28 -14.00
CA TYR A 88 -1.14 5.30 -14.92
C TYR A 88 -1.81 3.94 -14.75
N LEU A 89 -1.94 3.45 -13.52
CA LEU A 89 -2.53 2.15 -13.22
C LEU A 89 -3.96 2.02 -13.73
N LYS A 90 -4.76 3.07 -13.59
CA LYS A 90 -6.17 3.07 -14.05
C LYS A 90 -6.31 3.26 -15.55
N SER A 91 -5.25 3.69 -16.24
CA SER A 91 -5.25 3.94 -17.68
C SER A 91 -4.80 2.73 -18.50
N GLU A 92 -4.38 1.65 -17.83
CA GLU A 92 -3.80 0.48 -18.48
C GLU A 92 -4.38 -0.82 -17.93
N ASN A 93 -4.38 -1.84 -18.78
CA ASN A 93 -4.64 -3.21 -18.39
C ASN A 93 -3.30 -3.93 -18.35
N TYR A 94 -3.09 -4.76 -17.33
CA TYR A 94 -1.91 -5.60 -17.30
C TYR A 94 -1.98 -6.64 -18.42
N ILE A 95 -0.88 -6.77 -19.17
CA ILE A 95 -0.67 -7.79 -20.20
C ILE A 95 0.62 -8.52 -19.85
N GLU A 96 0.55 -9.85 -19.76
CA GLU A 96 1.69 -10.68 -19.37
C GLU A 96 2.86 -10.52 -20.36
N GLY A 97 4.05 -10.28 -19.81
CA GLY A 97 5.28 -10.04 -20.59
C GLY A 97 5.47 -8.59 -21.05
N GLU A 98 4.50 -7.70 -20.86
CA GLU A 98 4.64 -6.28 -21.18
C GLU A 98 5.05 -5.45 -19.96
N ILE A 99 5.94 -4.48 -20.17
CA ILE A 99 6.33 -3.51 -19.15
C ILE A 99 5.31 -2.37 -19.16
N THR A 100 4.60 -2.21 -18.04
CA THR A 100 3.54 -1.19 -17.89
C THR A 100 4.11 0.20 -17.61
N LYS A 101 3.30 1.25 -17.86
CA LYS A 101 3.71 2.63 -17.50
C LYS A 101 3.82 2.79 -15.99
N THR A 102 2.96 2.12 -15.23
CA THR A 102 3.05 2.10 -13.77
C THR A 102 4.34 1.47 -13.30
N GLN A 103 4.77 0.34 -13.89
CA GLN A 103 6.06 -0.29 -13.57
C GLN A 103 7.22 0.66 -13.81
N ILE A 104 7.35 1.20 -15.03
CA ILE A 104 8.42 2.15 -15.40
C ILE A 104 8.43 3.35 -14.44
N TYR A 105 7.25 3.87 -14.12
CA TYR A 105 7.13 5.00 -13.22
C TYR A 105 7.65 4.69 -11.82
N LEU A 106 7.22 3.56 -11.24
CA LEU A 106 7.58 3.11 -9.90
C LEU A 106 9.06 2.74 -9.78
N GLU A 107 9.62 2.02 -10.75
CA GLU A 107 11.05 1.72 -10.81
C GLU A 107 11.87 3.01 -10.88
N SER A 108 11.50 3.95 -11.76
CA SER A 108 12.18 5.25 -11.85
C SER A 108 12.07 6.07 -10.55
N LEU A 109 10.97 5.90 -9.80
CA LEU A 109 10.79 6.55 -8.50
C LEU A 109 11.70 5.92 -7.46
N SER A 110 11.86 4.59 -7.49
CA SER A 110 12.73 3.85 -6.58
C SER A 110 14.21 4.22 -6.76
N GLU A 111 14.65 4.43 -8.02
CA GLU A 111 16.00 4.88 -8.35
C GLU A 111 16.27 6.30 -7.87
N LYS A 112 15.29 7.20 -8.00
CA LYS A 112 15.43 8.61 -7.61
C LYS A 112 15.37 8.82 -6.11
N ASN A 113 14.42 8.17 -5.45
CA ASN A 113 14.18 8.31 -4.02
C ASN A 113 13.45 7.07 -3.47
N LYS A 114 14.23 6.17 -2.87
CA LYS A 114 13.75 4.93 -2.28
C LYS A 114 12.65 5.14 -1.23
N SER A 115 12.82 6.10 -0.32
CA SER A 115 11.84 6.37 0.75
C SER A 115 10.50 6.85 0.19
N LEU A 116 10.56 7.74 -0.80
CA LEU A 116 9.37 8.22 -1.52
C LEU A 116 8.68 7.08 -2.27
N PHE A 117 9.45 6.23 -2.95
CA PHE A 117 8.91 5.05 -3.64
C PHE A 117 8.17 4.13 -2.67
N LEU A 118 8.80 3.74 -1.55
CA LEU A 118 8.18 2.80 -0.60
C LEU A 118 6.87 3.36 -0.02
N GLU A 119 6.84 4.66 0.28
CA GLU A 119 5.63 5.32 0.78
C GLU A 119 4.53 5.37 -0.29
N VAL A 120 4.89 5.74 -1.53
CA VAL A 120 3.94 5.77 -2.65
C VAL A 120 3.41 4.37 -2.96
N PHE A 121 4.29 3.36 -3.04
CA PHE A 121 3.94 1.96 -3.27
C PHE A 121 2.91 1.47 -2.24
N GLN A 122 3.15 1.73 -0.96
CA GLN A 122 2.22 1.37 0.11
C GLN A 122 0.87 2.10 -0.04
N ARG A 123 0.88 3.41 -0.33
CA ARG A 123 -0.36 4.18 -0.46
C ARG A 123 -1.17 3.81 -1.71
N VAL A 124 -0.51 3.39 -2.80
CA VAL A 124 -1.20 2.97 -4.03
C VAL A 124 -2.11 1.79 -3.75
N TRP A 125 -1.58 0.67 -3.25
CA TRP A 125 -2.40 -0.54 -3.09
C TRP A 125 -3.50 -0.36 -2.04
N VAL A 126 -3.23 0.39 -0.97
CA VAL A 126 -4.25 0.71 0.05
C VAL A 126 -5.40 1.52 -0.57
N SER A 127 -5.09 2.48 -1.45
CA SER A 127 -6.11 3.33 -2.09
C SER A 127 -7.00 2.59 -3.10
N ILE A 128 -6.55 1.46 -3.62
CA ILE A 128 -7.28 0.63 -4.60
C ILE A 128 -7.74 -0.70 -4.00
N TYR A 129 -7.60 -0.90 -2.69
CA TYR A 129 -7.92 -2.18 -2.04
C TYR A 129 -9.35 -2.65 -2.35
N TYR A 130 -10.32 -1.72 -2.33
CA TYR A 130 -11.72 -1.99 -2.66
C TYR A 130 -12.04 -1.99 -4.17
N SER A 131 -11.02 -2.04 -5.02
CA SER A 131 -11.15 -2.12 -6.47
C SER A 131 -10.40 -3.35 -6.97
N PRO A 132 -11.00 -4.56 -6.88
CA PRO A 132 -10.30 -5.83 -7.11
C PRO A 132 -9.58 -5.89 -8.46
N GLU A 133 -10.17 -5.34 -9.52
CA GLU A 133 -9.53 -5.26 -10.83
C GLU A 133 -8.21 -4.50 -10.82
N TYR A 134 -8.19 -3.29 -10.25
CA TYR A 134 -6.97 -2.48 -10.15
C TYR A 134 -5.97 -3.08 -9.17
N LEU A 135 -6.45 -3.69 -8.08
CA LEU A 135 -5.59 -4.36 -7.11
C LEU A 135 -4.88 -5.57 -7.72
N ARG A 136 -5.57 -6.38 -8.54
CA ARG A 136 -4.95 -7.46 -9.31
C ARG A 136 -3.91 -6.96 -10.28
N ASN A 137 -4.25 -5.93 -11.07
CA ASN A 137 -3.29 -5.32 -12.00
C ASN A 137 -2.04 -4.83 -11.25
N PHE A 138 -2.23 -4.19 -10.09
CA PHE A 138 -1.12 -3.74 -9.26
C PHE A 138 -0.28 -4.89 -8.69
N LEU A 139 -0.90 -5.99 -8.27
CA LEU A 139 -0.18 -7.20 -7.84
C LEU A 139 0.67 -7.79 -8.97
N TYR A 140 0.13 -7.89 -10.18
CA TYR A 140 0.90 -8.39 -11.33
C TYR A 140 2.07 -7.47 -11.69
N ILE A 141 1.89 -6.15 -11.58
CA ILE A 141 2.96 -5.17 -11.75
C ILE A 141 4.01 -5.30 -10.63
N ALA A 142 3.59 -5.45 -9.37
CA ALA A 142 4.52 -5.62 -8.26
C ALA A 142 5.30 -6.94 -8.39
N ALA A 143 4.65 -8.01 -8.84
CA ALA A 143 5.26 -9.33 -9.05
C ALA A 143 6.29 -9.33 -10.20
N SER A 144 6.16 -8.43 -11.19
CA SER A 144 7.16 -8.27 -12.26
C SER A 144 8.35 -7.39 -11.88
N MET A 145 8.29 -6.73 -10.71
CA MET A 145 9.38 -5.93 -10.16
C MET A 145 10.24 -6.76 -9.21
N ASP A 146 11.53 -6.41 -9.11
CA ASP A 146 12.46 -7.04 -8.17
C ASP A 146 11.97 -6.87 -6.72
N TYR A 147 11.83 -8.00 -6.02
CA TYR A 147 11.44 -8.08 -4.60
C TYR A 147 12.30 -7.15 -3.72
N GLU A 148 13.60 -7.04 -3.98
CA GLU A 148 14.52 -6.20 -3.21
C GLU A 148 14.18 -4.70 -3.29
N LEU A 149 13.36 -4.31 -4.28
CA LEU A 149 12.84 -2.94 -4.34
C LEU A 149 11.86 -2.67 -3.19
N MET A 150 11.10 -3.65 -2.73
CA MET A 150 9.97 -3.46 -1.82
C MET A 150 10.19 -4.12 -0.45
N LYS A 151 10.88 -5.26 -0.38
CA LYS A 151 11.17 -6.03 0.84
C LYS A 151 9.89 -6.25 1.67
N ASP A 152 9.91 -5.89 2.95
CA ASP A 152 8.78 -6.01 3.86
C ASP A 152 7.50 -5.34 3.34
N ARG A 153 7.60 -4.32 2.47
CA ARG A 153 6.41 -3.70 1.84
C ARG A 153 5.73 -4.63 0.83
N ALA A 154 6.50 -5.46 0.14
CA ALA A 154 5.99 -6.53 -0.72
C ALA A 154 5.34 -7.63 0.13
N ASP A 155 5.97 -8.02 1.24
CA ASP A 155 5.39 -8.99 2.18
C ASP A 155 4.04 -8.51 2.74
N VAL A 156 3.94 -7.25 3.16
CA VAL A 156 2.69 -6.67 3.65
C VAL A 156 1.61 -6.68 2.56
N LEU A 157 1.97 -6.38 1.31
CA LEU A 157 1.05 -6.40 0.17
C LEU A 157 0.48 -7.80 -0.04
N ILE A 158 1.32 -8.82 -0.21
CA ILE A 158 0.88 -10.19 -0.50
C ILE A 158 0.12 -10.81 0.67
N LEU A 159 0.54 -10.57 1.92
CA LEU A 159 -0.20 -11.02 3.10
C LEU A 159 -1.60 -10.40 3.17
N GLY A 160 -1.71 -9.10 2.91
CA GLY A 160 -2.99 -8.38 2.88
C GLY A 160 -3.91 -8.87 1.76
N CYS A 161 -3.37 -9.04 0.56
CA CYS A 161 -4.12 -9.47 -0.61
C CYS A 161 -4.52 -10.96 -0.57
N SER A 162 -3.72 -11.84 0.03
CA SER A 162 -4.12 -13.22 0.29
C SER A 162 -5.30 -13.35 1.26
N ALA A 163 -5.55 -12.35 2.10
CA ALA A 163 -6.70 -12.31 2.98
C ALA A 163 -7.97 -11.69 2.34
N HIS A 164 -7.86 -11.15 1.13
CA HIS A 164 -8.94 -10.45 0.42
C HIS A 164 -10.13 -11.37 0.11
N GLU A 165 -11.35 -10.84 -0.05
CA GLU A 165 -12.55 -11.64 -0.33
C GLU A 165 -12.64 -12.14 -1.78
N ASP A 166 -12.18 -11.32 -2.73
CA ASP A 166 -12.11 -11.64 -4.15
C ASP A 166 -11.05 -12.74 -4.41
N VAL A 167 -11.52 -13.85 -4.98
CA VAL A 167 -10.71 -15.04 -5.26
C VAL A 167 -9.58 -14.77 -6.26
N LEU A 168 -9.80 -13.86 -7.22
CA LEU A 168 -8.77 -13.52 -8.22
C LEU A 168 -7.70 -12.60 -7.61
N VAL A 169 -8.03 -11.81 -6.57
CA VAL A 169 -7.00 -11.09 -5.78
C VAL A 169 -6.16 -12.07 -4.97
N GLN A 170 -6.78 -13.10 -4.39
CA GLN A 170 -6.06 -14.15 -3.67
C GLN A 170 -5.09 -14.90 -4.59
N GLU A 171 -5.54 -15.28 -5.79
CA GLU A 171 -4.71 -15.90 -6.83
C GLU A 171 -3.53 -14.99 -7.20
N ALA A 172 -3.78 -13.71 -7.49
CA ALA A 172 -2.74 -12.77 -7.87
C ALA A 172 -1.70 -12.59 -6.74
N ALA A 173 -2.11 -12.68 -5.47
CA ALA A 173 -1.19 -12.64 -4.34
C ALA A 173 -0.31 -13.90 -4.27
N ILE A 174 -0.88 -15.11 -4.46
CA ILE A 174 -0.11 -16.37 -4.51
C ILE A 174 0.87 -16.35 -5.69
N ARG A 175 0.45 -15.82 -6.83
CA ARG A 175 1.33 -15.64 -7.98
C ARG A 175 2.49 -14.68 -7.70
N ALA A 176 2.27 -13.62 -6.93
CA ALA A 176 3.34 -12.72 -6.50
C ALA A 176 4.35 -13.43 -5.57
N PHE A 177 3.87 -14.24 -4.62
CA PHE A 177 4.75 -15.10 -3.80
C PHE A 177 5.63 -16.01 -4.66
N GLU A 178 5.05 -16.65 -5.68
CA GLU A 178 5.78 -17.52 -6.61
C GLU A 178 6.81 -16.74 -7.44
N SER A 179 6.40 -15.60 -7.99
CA SER A 179 7.20 -14.82 -8.95
C SER A 179 8.48 -14.25 -8.35
N TRP A 180 8.47 -13.94 -7.05
CA TRP A 180 9.66 -13.43 -6.37
C TRP A 180 10.64 -14.52 -5.95
N GLU A 181 10.28 -15.79 -6.10
CA GLU A 181 11.16 -16.95 -5.87
C GLU A 181 11.87 -16.91 -4.49
N ASN A 182 11.24 -16.30 -3.48
CA ASN A 182 11.83 -16.15 -2.16
C ASN A 182 11.50 -17.37 -1.28
N PRO A 183 12.48 -18.20 -0.88
CA PRO A 183 12.19 -19.42 -0.12
C PRO A 183 11.53 -19.18 1.26
N GLU A 184 11.67 -17.98 1.82
CA GLU A 184 11.04 -17.62 3.10
C GLU A 184 9.53 -17.44 2.97
N HIS A 185 9.03 -17.09 1.78
CA HIS A 185 7.61 -16.95 1.48
C HIS A 185 6.82 -18.25 1.67
N ALA A 186 7.50 -19.39 1.54
CA ALA A 186 6.89 -20.69 1.81
C ALA A 186 6.39 -20.78 3.27
N SER A 187 7.09 -20.16 4.22
CA SER A 187 6.69 -20.14 5.63
C SER A 187 5.45 -19.26 5.85
N HIS A 188 5.37 -18.11 5.18
CA HIS A 188 4.21 -17.21 5.21
C HIS A 188 2.96 -17.94 4.70
N LEU A 189 3.04 -18.58 3.53
CA LEU A 189 1.91 -19.30 2.93
C LEU A 189 1.39 -20.46 3.80
N ARG A 190 2.28 -21.15 4.53
CA ARG A 190 1.87 -22.20 5.49
C ARG A 190 1.15 -21.66 6.72
N ALA A 191 1.56 -20.48 7.20
CA ALA A 191 0.97 -19.87 8.38
C ALA A 191 -0.43 -19.28 8.10
N MET A 192 -0.76 -19.02 6.84
CA MET A 192 -2.07 -18.52 6.44
C MET A 192 -3.19 -19.54 6.70
N ARG A 193 -4.39 -19.02 6.94
CA ARG A 193 -5.61 -19.82 6.85
C ARG A 193 -5.70 -20.49 5.48
N LYS A 194 -6.34 -21.65 5.44
CA LYS A 194 -6.66 -22.31 4.16
C LYS A 194 -7.61 -21.45 3.34
N PHE A 195 -7.44 -21.48 2.03
CA PHE A 195 -8.36 -20.84 1.11
C PHE A 195 -9.63 -21.69 0.95
N ASN A 196 -10.77 -21.01 0.76
CA ASN A 196 -12.07 -21.69 0.63
C ASN A 196 -12.18 -22.41 -0.73
N GLU A 197 -11.65 -21.77 -1.78
CA GLU A 197 -11.69 -22.32 -3.13
C GLU A 197 -10.60 -23.38 -3.29
N LYS A 198 -11.01 -24.60 -3.67
CA LYS A 198 -10.10 -25.75 -3.74
C LYS A 198 -8.92 -25.48 -4.68
N TRP A 199 -9.16 -24.89 -5.84
CA TRP A 199 -8.12 -24.65 -6.84
C TRP A 199 -7.09 -23.61 -6.36
N ILE A 200 -7.51 -22.62 -5.55
CA ILE A 200 -6.60 -21.67 -4.91
C ILE A 200 -5.75 -22.39 -3.85
N GLU A 201 -6.36 -23.22 -3.03
CA GLU A 201 -5.66 -23.98 -2.00
C GLU A 201 -4.65 -24.98 -2.62
N ASP A 202 -5.01 -25.62 -3.73
CA ASP A 202 -4.12 -26.46 -4.52
C ASP A 202 -2.95 -25.63 -5.08
N TYR A 203 -3.24 -24.45 -5.63
CA TYR A 203 -2.19 -23.54 -6.14
C TYR A 203 -1.24 -23.12 -5.02
N ARG A 204 -1.77 -22.69 -3.86
CA ARG A 204 -0.97 -22.38 -2.67
C ARG A 204 -0.03 -23.53 -2.31
N GLN A 205 -0.52 -24.76 -2.29
CA GLN A 205 0.30 -25.92 -1.93
C GLN A 205 1.39 -26.18 -2.98
N SER A 206 1.08 -26.01 -4.27
CA SER A 206 2.06 -26.10 -5.35
C SER A 206 3.16 -25.03 -5.19
N THR A 207 2.78 -23.78 -4.92
CA THR A 207 3.72 -22.67 -4.68
C THR A 207 4.60 -22.93 -3.46
N ILE A 208 4.03 -23.44 -2.35
CA ILE A 208 4.83 -23.82 -1.17
C ILE A 208 5.90 -24.85 -1.56
N ASN A 209 5.52 -25.92 -2.26
CA ASN A 209 6.44 -26.96 -2.66
C ASN A 209 7.54 -26.43 -3.60
N PHE A 210 7.17 -25.54 -4.54
CA PHE A 210 8.13 -24.88 -5.43
C PHE A 210 9.13 -24.04 -4.63
N LEU A 211 8.65 -23.14 -3.77
CA LEU A 211 9.52 -22.25 -2.97
C LEU A 211 10.41 -23.03 -2.01
N GLU A 212 9.96 -24.16 -1.48
CA GLU A 212 10.80 -25.05 -0.66
C GLU A 212 11.90 -25.75 -1.46
N SER A 213 11.67 -25.98 -2.75
CA SER A 213 12.66 -26.61 -3.65
C SER A 213 13.82 -25.69 -4.03
N LEU A 214 13.69 -24.40 -3.75
CA LEU A 214 14.72 -23.39 -3.98
C LEU A 214 15.77 -23.30 -2.85
N LYS A 215 15.58 -24.04 -1.75
CA LYS A 215 16.50 -24.09 -0.60
C LYS A 215 17.66 -25.06 -0.83
#